data_AF-A0A5N9IEH0-F1
#
_entry.id   AF-A0A5N9IEH0-F1
#
_cell.length_a   1.000
_cell.length_b   1.000
_cell.length_c   1.000
_cell.angle_alpha   90.00
_cell.angle_beta   90.00
_cell.angle_gamma   90.00
#
_symmetry.space_group_name_H-M   'P 1'
#
loop_
_entity.id
_entity.type
_entity.pdbx_description
1 polymer ?
#
loop_
_entity_poly.entity_id
_entity_poly.type
_entity_poly.pdbx_seq_one_letter_code
_entity_poly.pdbx_strand_id
1 'polypeptide(L)'
;MNAARHCAAARECAALFRLGRDVQGALRMVELFDGVLSLVEPQAGAVVLQAMLDAQQRQDWLALADYLEYELLHLIEQAPLP
;
A
#
# COMPACT_ATOMS: atom_id res chain seq x y z
N MET A 1 -3.38 -0.33 18.12
CA MET A 1 -2.39 0.74 17.83
C MET A 1 -1.64 0.57 16.51
N ASN A 2 -1.53 -0.63 15.93
CA ASN A 2 -0.75 -0.86 14.70
C ASN A 2 -1.44 -0.42 13.40
N ALA A 3 -2.75 -0.68 13.24
CA ALA A 3 -3.49 -0.37 12.00
C ALA A 3 -3.39 1.12 11.60
N ALA A 4 -3.61 2.05 12.52
CA ALA A 4 -3.52 3.50 12.24
C ALA A 4 -2.12 3.93 11.74
N ARG A 5 -1.05 3.31 12.26
CA ARG A 5 0.32 3.57 11.80
C ARG A 5 0.54 3.05 10.37
N HIS A 6 0.01 1.86 10.07
CA HIS A 6 0.08 1.28 8.73
C HIS A 6 -0.74 2.09 7.71
N CYS A 7 -1.94 2.55 8.08
CA CYS A 7 -2.74 3.46 7.25
C CYS A 7 -2.02 4.78 6.98
N ALA A 8 -1.37 5.37 8.00
CA ALA A 8 -0.58 6.59 7.82
C ALA A 8 0.62 6.37 6.88
N ALA A 9 1.34 5.26 7.04
CA ALA A 9 2.46 4.89 6.17
C ALA A 9 2.00 4.62 4.72
N ALA A 10 0.84 4.00 4.52
CA ALA A 10 0.25 3.79 3.20
C ALA A 10 -0.09 5.13 2.50
N ARG A 11 -0.73 6.06 3.22
CA ARG A 11 -1.02 7.42 2.73
C ARG A 11 0.25 8.23 2.42
N GLU A 12 1.27 8.13 3.27
CA GLU A 12 2.57 8.76 3.02
C GLU A 12 3.22 8.22 1.74
N CYS A 13 3.20 6.90 1.55
CA CYS A 13 3.72 6.25 0.36
C CYS A 13 2.94 6.70 -0.91
N ALA A 14 1.61 6.74 -0.83
CA ALA A 14 0.76 7.24 -1.92
C ALA A 14 1.10 8.69 -2.30
N ALA A 15 1.29 9.56 -1.31
CA ALA A 15 1.68 10.95 -1.52
C ALA A 15 3.02 11.08 -2.27
N LEU A 16 4.01 10.24 -1.97
CA LEU A 16 5.29 10.24 -2.68
C LEU A 16 5.10 9.93 -4.18
N PHE A 17 4.30 8.91 -4.51
CA PHE A 17 4.01 8.58 -5.92
C PHE A 17 3.25 9.70 -6.64
N ARG A 18 2.26 10.33 -5.99
CA ARG A 18 1.55 11.47 -6.60
C ARG A 18 2.42 12.70 -6.82
N LEU A 19 3.44 12.89 -5.99
CA LEU A 19 4.44 13.95 -6.15
C LEU A 19 5.53 13.61 -7.17
N GLY A 20 5.42 12.47 -7.87
CA GLY A 20 6.41 12.01 -8.85
C GLY A 20 7.74 11.59 -8.21
N ARG A 21 7.74 11.24 -6.92
CA ARG A 21 8.91 10.76 -6.17
C ARG A 21 8.93 9.23 -6.15
N ASP A 22 8.84 8.61 -7.31
CA ASP A 22 8.72 7.17 -7.49
C ASP A 22 9.85 6.37 -6.83
N VAL A 23 11.09 6.84 -6.88
CA VAL A 23 12.22 6.19 -6.18
C VAL A 23 12.03 6.18 -4.67
N GLN A 24 11.61 7.32 -4.08
CA GLN A 24 11.36 7.41 -2.63
C GLN A 24 10.12 6.61 -2.24
N GLY A 25 9.08 6.67 -3.07
CA GLY A 25 7.84 5.90 -2.92
C GLY A 25 8.12 4.40 -2.89
N ALA A 26 8.93 3.90 -3.83
CA ALA A 26 9.31 2.49 -3.91
C ALA A 26 10.07 2.01 -2.65
N LEU A 27 11.03 2.81 -2.15
CA LEU A 27 11.72 2.49 -0.89
C LEU A 27 10.76 2.47 0.30
N ARG A 28 9.86 3.46 0.38
CA ARG A 28 8.85 3.51 1.43
C ARG A 28 7.86 2.34 1.37
N MET A 29 7.53 1.88 0.17
CA MET A 29 6.62 0.76 -0.06
C MET A 29 7.19 -0.57 0.45
N VAL A 30 8.51 -0.77 0.33
CA VAL A 30 9.20 -1.94 0.92
C VAL A 30 9.03 -1.96 2.45
N GLU A 31 9.28 -0.83 3.11
CA GLU A 31 9.11 -0.70 4.57
C GLU A 31 7.65 -0.89 5.02
N LEU A 32 6.70 -0.37 4.22
CA LEU A 32 5.28 -0.52 4.49
C LEU A 32 4.88 -2.00 4.49
N PHE A 33 5.30 -2.76 3.49
CA PHE A 33 4.89 -4.15 3.33
C PHE A 33 5.50 -5.12 4.31
N ASP A 34 6.69 -4.82 4.87
CA ASP A 34 7.29 -5.62 5.94
C ASP A 34 6.33 -5.78 7.14
N GLY A 35 5.51 -4.75 7.42
CA GLY A 35 4.51 -4.78 8.49
C GLY A 35 3.09 -5.14 8.04
N VAL A 36 2.69 -4.78 6.82
CA VAL A 36 1.29 -4.89 6.37
C VAL A 36 0.92 -6.29 5.90
N LEU A 37 1.84 -7.01 5.26
CA LEU A 37 1.54 -8.31 4.63
C LEU A 37 1.07 -9.38 5.62
N SER A 38 1.47 -9.29 6.89
CA SER A 38 1.02 -10.21 7.95
C SER A 38 -0.37 -9.89 8.52
N LEU A 39 -0.91 -8.70 8.23
CA LEU A 39 -2.18 -8.21 8.77
C LEU A 39 -3.36 -8.43 7.82
N VAL A 40 -3.10 -8.38 6.51
CA VAL A 40 -4.16 -8.48 5.49
C VAL A 40 -4.59 -9.93 5.26
N GLU A 41 -5.87 -10.14 4.98
CA GLU A 41 -6.37 -11.47 4.60
C GLU A 41 -5.65 -11.93 3.30
N PRO A 42 -5.08 -13.15 3.25
CA PRO A 42 -4.23 -13.55 2.15
C PRO A 42 -4.85 -13.47 0.75
N GLN A 43 -6.11 -13.88 0.57
CA GLN A 43 -6.74 -13.88 -0.76
C GLN A 43 -7.06 -12.46 -1.23
N ALA A 44 -7.67 -11.64 -0.38
CA ALA A 44 -7.97 -10.25 -0.67
C ALA A 44 -6.68 -9.43 -0.87
N GLY A 45 -5.67 -9.69 -0.04
CA GLY A 45 -4.33 -9.11 -0.16
C GLY A 45 -3.67 -9.43 -1.49
N ALA A 46 -3.70 -10.69 -1.93
CA ALA A 46 -3.09 -11.09 -3.21
C ALA A 46 -3.67 -10.35 -4.41
N VAL A 47 -4.99 -10.11 -4.44
CA VAL A 47 -5.65 -9.36 -5.52
C VAL A 47 -5.16 -7.92 -5.58
N VAL A 48 -5.12 -7.22 -4.44
CA VAL A 48 -4.67 -5.82 -4.38
C VAL A 48 -3.19 -5.72 -4.72
N LEU A 49 -2.35 -6.61 -4.19
CA LEU A 49 -0.92 -6.64 -4.48
C LEU A 49 -0.62 -6.88 -5.96
N GLN A 50 -1.37 -7.75 -6.63
CA GLN A 50 -1.23 -7.96 -8.07
C GLN A 50 -1.59 -6.69 -8.85
N ALA A 51 -2.68 -6.00 -8.50
CA ALA A 51 -3.07 -4.77 -9.16
C ALA A 51 -2.03 -3.65 -8.99
N MET A 52 -1.43 -3.55 -7.79
CA MET A 52 -0.32 -2.64 -7.51
C MET A 52 0.96 -3.02 -8.29
N LEU A 53 1.26 -4.31 -8.44
CA LEU A 53 2.38 -4.78 -9.25
C LEU A 53 2.19 -4.42 -10.73
N ASP A 54 0.99 -4.63 -11.26
CA ASP A 54 0.65 -4.29 -12.64
C ASP A 54 0.77 -2.78 -12.89
N ALA A 55 0.33 -1.95 -11.92
CA ALA A 55 0.51 -0.49 -11.99
C ALA A 55 2.01 -0.11 -12.01
N GLN A 56 2.84 -0.71 -11.16
CA GLN A 56 4.29 -0.49 -11.14
C GLN A 56 4.94 -0.87 -12.48
N GLN A 57 4.58 -2.01 -13.08
CA GLN A 57 5.12 -2.46 -14.36
C GLN A 57 4.79 -1.50 -15.51
N ARG A 58 3.61 -0.86 -15.45
CA ARG A 58 3.20 0.18 -16.41
C ARG A 58 3.72 1.58 -16.07
N GLN A 59 4.45 1.73 -14.96
CA GLN A 59 4.85 3.03 -14.40
C GLN A 59 3.66 3.96 -14.13
N ASP A 60 2.49 3.38 -13.84
CA ASP A 60 1.28 4.11 -13.53
C ASP A 60 1.25 4.47 -12.04
N TRP A 61 2.02 5.49 -11.70
CA TRP A 61 2.24 5.92 -10.31
C TRP A 61 0.98 6.52 -9.67
N LEU A 62 0.05 7.05 -10.48
CA LEU A 62 -1.22 7.55 -9.97
C LEU A 62 -2.15 6.39 -9.59
N ALA A 63 -2.30 5.39 -10.46
CA ALA A 63 -3.08 4.20 -10.11
C ALA A 63 -2.47 3.47 -8.90
N LEU A 64 -1.14 3.38 -8.83
CA LEU A 64 -0.47 2.80 -7.65
C LEU A 64 -0.79 3.57 -6.36
N ALA A 65 -0.79 4.90 -6.42
CA ALA A 65 -1.13 5.75 -5.27
C ALA A 65 -2.59 5.55 -4.83
N ASP A 66 -3.52 5.36 -5.78
CA ASP A 66 -4.93 5.08 -5.45
C ASP A 66 -5.06 3.75 -4.71
N TYR A 67 -4.43 2.67 -5.17
CA TYR A 67 -4.44 1.39 -4.47
C TYR A 67 -3.86 1.46 -3.05
N LEU A 68 -2.81 2.27 -2.85
CA LEU A 68 -2.22 2.50 -1.52
C LEU A 68 -3.19 3.22 -0.57
N GLU A 69 -4.02 4.14 -1.07
CA GLU A 69 -4.89 4.99 -0.26
C GLU A 69 -6.29 4.43 -0.02
N TYR A 70 -6.78 3.58 -0.92
CA TYR A 70 -8.14 3.04 -0.88
C TYR A 70 -8.14 1.55 -0.57
N GLU A 71 -7.76 0.69 -1.52
CA GLU A 71 -7.89 -0.76 -1.38
C GLU A 71 -6.98 -1.32 -0.28
N LEU A 72 -5.69 -0.98 -0.29
CA LEU A 72 -4.77 -1.44 0.74
C LEU A 72 -5.18 -0.92 2.13
N LEU A 73 -5.59 0.35 2.19
CA LEU A 73 -6.03 0.98 3.42
C LEU A 73 -7.27 0.30 3.99
N HIS A 74 -8.24 -0.02 3.13
CA HIS A 74 -9.42 -0.80 3.50
C HIS A 74 -9.03 -2.16 4.08
N LEU A 75 -8.10 -2.88 3.45
CA LEU A 75 -7.63 -4.18 3.97
C LEU A 75 -6.95 -4.06 5.33
N ILE A 76 -6.14 -3.02 5.56
CA ILE A 76 -5.50 -2.75 6.86
C ILE A 76 -6.55 -2.44 7.94
N GLU A 77 -7.60 -1.69 7.60
CA GLU A 77 -8.67 -1.33 8.54
C GLU A 77 -9.60 -2.50 8.88
N GLN A 78 -9.76 -3.46 7.95
CA GLN A 78 -10.51 -4.70 8.19
C GLN A 78 -9.68 -5.78 8.91
N ALA A 79 -8.36 -5.61 9.02
CA ALA A 79 -7.51 -6.54 9.73
C ALA A 79 -7.96 -6.65 11.20
N PRO A 80 -8.15 -7.88 11.74
CA PRO A 80 -8.50 -8.05 13.14
C PRO A 80 -7.46 -7.35 14.02
N LEU A 81 -7.91 -6.56 14.99
CA LEU A 81 -7.01 -6.03 16.01
C LEU A 81 -6.33 -7.22 16.72
N PRO A 82 -5.00 -7.18 16.91
CA PRO A 82 -4.32 -8.19 17.72
C PRO A 82 -4.83 -8.18 19.16
#